data_AF-A0A9N9I1T1-F1
#
_entry.id   AF-A0A9N9I1T1-F1
#
_cell.length_a   1.000
_cell.length_b   1.000
_cell.length_c   1.000
_cell.angle_alpha   90.00
_cell.angle_beta   90.00
_cell.angle_gamma   90.00
#
_symmetry.space_group_name_H-M   'P 1'
#
loop_
_entity.id
_entity.type
_entity.pdbx_description
1 polymer ?
#
loop_
_entity_poly.entity_id
_entity_poly.type
_entity_poly.pdbx_seq_one_letter_code
_entity_poly.pdbx_strand_id
1 'polypeptide(L)'
;VRRLIVAMSRARLGLYVFCRRSIFENRYELGPTFNELLERSDKLQLKINENVAPQIESDVYAIADVTHIGKYVYQMMQEQLAFAKEQKAKMETAEAEETV
;
A
#
# COMPACT_ATOMS: atom_id res chain seq x y z
N VAL A 1 -6.26 14.59 22.64
CA VAL A 1 -7.27 14.48 21.55
C VAL A 1 -7.01 15.35 20.32
N ARG A 2 -6.80 16.67 20.41
CA ARG A 2 -6.73 17.59 19.24
C ARG A 2 -5.75 17.16 18.12
N ARG A 3 -4.56 16.67 18.46
CA ARG A 3 -3.57 16.19 17.47
C ARG A 3 -4.07 14.97 16.67
N LEU A 4 -4.83 14.07 17.32
CA LEU A 4 -5.43 12.91 16.64
C LEU A 4 -6.52 13.37 15.67
N ILE A 5 -7.43 14.24 16.12
CA ILE A 5 -8.51 14.75 15.27
C ILE A 5 -7.94 15.41 14.00
N VAL A 6 -6.89 16.23 14.16
CA VAL A 6 -6.20 16.85 13.02
C VAL A 6 -5.55 15.80 12.13
N ALA A 7 -4.94 14.74 12.67
CA ALA A 7 -4.34 13.70 11.85
C ALA A 7 -5.39 12.92 11.03
N MET A 8 -6.54 12.61 11.64
CA MET A 8 -7.63 11.87 10.98
C MET A 8 -8.34 12.70 9.90
N SER A 9 -8.42 14.02 10.05
CA SER A 9 -9.16 14.88 9.11
C SER A 9 -8.37 15.35 7.87
N ARG A 10 -7.07 15.05 7.79
CA ARG A 10 -6.19 15.53 6.71
C ARG A 10 -6.20 14.64 5.47
N ALA A 11 -6.54 13.36 5.62
CA ALA A 11 -6.62 12.42 4.52
C ALA A 11 -7.95 12.57 3.76
N ARG A 12 -7.88 12.93 2.47
CA ARG A 12 -9.08 13.07 1.62
C ARG A 12 -9.48 11.79 0.90
N LEU A 13 -8.51 10.96 0.52
CA LEU A 13 -8.73 9.77 -0.34
C LEU A 13 -8.37 8.45 0.34
N GLY A 14 -7.55 8.47 1.39
CA GLY A 14 -7.13 7.27 2.07
C GLY A 14 -6.23 7.57 3.25
N LEU A 15 -6.40 6.81 4.33
CA LEU A 15 -5.66 6.95 5.58
C LEU A 15 -5.09 5.58 5.97
N TYR A 16 -3.76 5.46 5.97
CA TYR A 16 -3.04 4.29 6.46
C TYR A 16 -2.27 4.66 7.72
N VAL A 17 -2.49 3.92 8.80
CA VAL A 17 -1.93 4.24 10.12
C VAL A 17 -1.17 3.04 10.66
N PHE A 18 0.11 3.23 10.95
CA PHE A 18 0.90 2.28 11.72
C PHE A 18 0.82 2.67 13.19
N CYS A 19 0.23 1.80 14.02
CA CYS A 19 0.10 2.05 15.45
C CYS A 19 0.10 0.74 16.24
N ARG A 20 0.36 0.86 17.54
CA ARG A 20 0.21 -0.26 18.48
C ARG A 20 -1.19 -0.23 19.07
N ARG A 21 -2.06 -1.12 18.59
CA ARG A 21 -3.48 -1.24 18.99
C ARG A 21 -3.70 -1.17 20.51
N SER A 22 -2.91 -1.92 21.27
CA SER A 22 -3.03 -1.99 22.74
C SER A 22 -2.86 -0.66 23.48
N ILE A 23 -2.20 0.34 22.88
CA ILE A 23 -2.04 1.66 23.48
C ILE A 23 -3.33 2.48 23.34
N PHE A 24 -4.07 2.28 22.25
CA PHE A 24 -5.23 3.10 21.88
C PHE A 24 -6.55 2.52 22.38
N GLU A 25 -6.65 1.19 22.55
CA GLU A 25 -7.83 0.55 23.14
C GLU A 25 -8.13 1.01 24.57
N ASN A 26 -7.10 1.26 25.37
CA ASN A 26 -7.25 1.62 26.79
C ASN A 26 -7.43 3.14 27.04
N ARG A 27 -7.63 3.96 25.99
CA ARG A 27 -7.73 5.43 26.12
C ARG A 27 -9.13 5.92 25.81
N TYR A 28 -9.90 6.19 26.87
CA TYR A 28 -11.28 6.69 26.81
C TYR A 28 -11.46 7.92 25.90
N GLU A 29 -10.50 8.86 25.91
CA GLU A 29 -10.57 10.08 25.10
C GLU A 29 -10.43 9.87 23.58
N LEU A 30 -9.93 8.71 23.15
CA LEU A 30 -9.70 8.37 21.74
C LEU A 30 -10.69 7.30 21.23
N GLY A 31 -11.48 6.73 22.16
CA GLY A 31 -12.40 5.62 21.94
C GLY A 31 -13.33 5.78 20.73
N PRO A 32 -14.10 6.87 20.56
CA PRO A 32 -15.10 6.91 19.48
C PRO A 32 -14.47 6.81 18.08
N THR A 33 -13.36 7.51 17.82
CA THR A 33 -12.70 7.46 16.51
C THR A 33 -11.86 6.19 16.30
N PHE A 34 -11.20 5.68 17.35
CA PHE A 34 -10.41 4.46 17.22
C PHE A 34 -11.26 3.20 17.20
N ASN A 35 -12.41 3.16 17.88
CA ASN A 35 -13.31 2.00 17.84
C ASN A 35 -13.80 1.77 16.41
N GLU A 36 -14.24 2.82 15.70
CA GLU A 36 -14.60 2.73 14.28
C GLU A 36 -13.43 2.25 13.40
N LEU A 37 -12.20 2.67 13.71
CA LEU A 37 -11.01 2.22 12.98
C LEU A 37 -10.69 0.74 13.26
N LEU A 38 -10.90 0.28 14.50
CA LEU A 38 -10.58 -1.08 14.97
C LEU A 38 -11.64 -2.12 14.62
N GLU A 39 -12.82 -1.72 14.14
CA GLU A 39 -13.80 -2.62 13.51
C GLU A 39 -13.27 -3.23 12.20
N ARG A 40 -12.28 -2.57 11.57
CA ARG A 40 -11.62 -3.05 10.36
C ARG A 40 -10.46 -3.98 10.71
N SER A 41 -10.02 -4.77 9.72
CA SER A 41 -8.83 -5.62 9.85
C SER A 41 -7.62 -4.82 10.33
N ASP A 42 -6.89 -5.36 11.31
CA ASP A 42 -5.68 -4.73 11.87
C ASP A 42 -4.43 -5.01 11.04
N LYS A 43 -4.56 -5.83 10.00
CA LYS A 43 -3.51 -6.13 9.03
C LYS A 43 -3.67 -5.29 7.77
N LEU A 44 -2.54 -4.89 7.21
CA LEU A 44 -2.51 -4.18 5.93
C LEU A 44 -2.99 -5.14 4.83
N GLN A 45 -4.08 -4.78 4.18
CA GLN A 45 -4.67 -5.52 3.08
C GLN A 45 -4.37 -4.78 1.79
N LEU A 46 -3.62 -5.42 0.89
CA LEU A 46 -3.26 -4.87 -0.40
C LEU A 46 -3.98 -5.64 -1.51
N LYS A 47 -4.26 -4.93 -2.58
CA LYS A 47 -4.64 -5.53 -3.84
C LYS A 47 -3.48 -5.40 -4.81
N ILE A 48 -3.01 -6.55 -5.29
CA ILE A 48 -1.86 -6.62 -6.20
C ILE A 48 -2.33 -6.30 -7.62
N ASN A 49 -1.53 -5.56 -8.39
CA ASN A 49 -1.78 -5.22 -9.80
C ASN A 49 -2.98 -4.27 -10.08
N GLU A 50 -3.35 -3.39 -9.15
CA GLU A 50 -4.31 -2.33 -9.46
C GLU A 50 -3.67 -1.24 -10.33
N ASN A 51 -4.04 -1.19 -11.60
CA ASN A 51 -3.39 -0.27 -12.54
C ASN A 51 -4.00 1.13 -12.51
N VAL A 52 -5.33 1.30 -12.36
CA VAL A 52 -5.97 2.64 -12.33
C VAL A 52 -7.32 2.72 -11.59
N ALA A 53 -8.09 1.64 -11.45
CA ALA A 53 -9.43 1.70 -10.86
C ALA A 53 -9.60 0.67 -9.73
N PRO A 54 -10.22 1.04 -8.58
CA PRO A 54 -10.51 0.10 -7.52
C PRO A 54 -11.53 -0.92 -8.04
N GLN A 55 -11.07 -2.13 -8.31
CA GLN A 55 -11.96 -3.25 -8.63
C GLN A 55 -12.41 -3.88 -7.31
N ILE A 56 -13.71 -4.03 -7.12
CA ILE A 56 -14.30 -4.41 -5.82
C ILE A 56 -14.09 -5.92 -5.53
N GLU A 57 -13.86 -6.74 -6.55
CA GLU A 57 -13.79 -8.20 -6.44
C GLU A 57 -12.42 -8.73 -6.90
N SER A 58 -11.43 -8.74 -6.02
CA SER A 58 -10.26 -9.62 -6.23
C SER A 58 -9.65 -10.06 -4.91
N ASP A 59 -8.76 -11.04 -5.01
CA ASP A 59 -8.03 -11.59 -3.88
C ASP A 59 -7.27 -10.51 -3.09
N VAL A 60 -7.48 -10.54 -1.77
CA VAL A 60 -6.87 -9.61 -0.83
C VAL A 60 -5.57 -10.20 -0.33
N TYR A 61 -4.46 -9.50 -0.55
CA TYR A 61 -3.15 -9.88 -0.04
C TYR A 61 -2.88 -9.25 1.32
N ALA A 62 -2.90 -10.07 2.38
CA ALA A 62 -2.69 -9.59 3.75
C ALA A 62 -1.20 -9.57 4.12
N ILE A 63 -0.72 -8.41 4.56
CA ILE A 63 0.64 -8.24 5.06
C ILE A 63 0.66 -8.34 6.59
N ALA A 64 1.44 -9.30 7.08
CA ALA A 64 1.53 -9.65 8.49
C ALA A 64 2.27 -8.61 9.35
N ASP A 65 3.40 -8.08 8.85
CA ASP A 65 4.30 -7.18 9.59
C ASP A 65 5.11 -6.25 8.65
N VAL A 66 5.87 -5.34 9.25
CA VAL A 66 6.70 -4.35 8.52
C VAL A 66 7.85 -5.00 7.74
N THR A 67 8.40 -6.11 8.25
CA THR A 67 9.47 -6.85 7.56
C THR A 67 8.94 -7.47 6.26
N HIS A 68 7.71 -7.99 6.29
CA HIS A 68 7.01 -8.51 5.13
C HIS A 68 6.74 -7.39 4.11
N ILE A 69 6.33 -6.18 4.55
CA ILE A 69 6.23 -5.01 3.66
C ILE A 69 7.57 -4.76 2.95
N GLY A 70 8.68 -4.72 3.70
CA GLY A 70 10.01 -4.46 3.12
C GLY A 70 10.42 -5.49 2.08
N LYS A 71 10.23 -6.79 2.37
CA LYS A 71 10.51 -7.88 1.43
C LYS A 71 9.64 -7.76 0.17
N TYR A 72 8.37 -7.47 0.34
CA TYR A 72 7.41 -7.35 -0.76
C TYR A 72 7.74 -6.17 -1.68
N VAL A 73 8.01 -4.99 -1.11
CA VAL A 73 8.42 -3.80 -1.88
C VAL A 73 9.74 -4.04 -2.62
N TYR A 74 10.70 -4.71 -1.97
CA TYR A 74 11.95 -5.07 -2.63
C TYR A 74 11.72 -5.99 -3.83
N GLN A 75 10.89 -7.02 -3.68
CA GLN A 75 10.52 -7.91 -4.78
C GLN A 75 9.86 -7.14 -5.93
N MET A 76 8.86 -6.29 -5.64
CA MET A 76 8.21 -5.45 -6.65
C MET A 76 9.21 -4.54 -7.38
N MET A 77 10.18 -3.97 -6.66
CA MET A 77 11.21 -3.12 -7.27
C MET A 77 12.08 -3.90 -8.25
N GLN A 78 12.47 -5.14 -7.91
CA GLN A 78 13.27 -5.99 -8.80
C GLN A 78 12.50 -6.37 -10.07
N GLU A 79 11.21 -6.71 -9.93
CA GLU A 79 10.33 -7.03 -11.06
C GLU A 79 10.16 -5.83 -12.01
N GLN A 80 9.96 -4.62 -11.46
CA GLN A 80 9.87 -3.39 -12.24
C GLN A 80 11.18 -3.06 -12.97
N LEU A 81 12.33 -3.28 -12.32
CA LEU A 81 13.64 -3.06 -12.96
C LEU A 81 13.90 -4.07 -14.08
N ALA A 82 13.52 -5.33 -13.91
CA ALA A 82 13.63 -6.35 -14.95
C ALA A 82 12.74 -5.98 -16.15
N PHE A 83 11.48 -5.62 -15.90
CA PHE A 83 10.54 -5.19 -16.93
C PHE A 83 11.03 -3.96 -17.71
N ALA A 84 11.54 -2.93 -17.00
CA ALA A 84 12.08 -1.73 -17.64
C ALA A 84 13.32 -2.05 -18.51
N LYS A 85 14.19 -2.95 -18.06
CA LYS A 85 15.35 -3.41 -18.87
C LYS A 85 14.91 -4.15 -20.13
N GLU A 86 13.93 -5.06 -20.02
CA GLU A 86 13.39 -5.77 -21.17
C GLU A 86 12.72 -4.84 -22.18
N GLN A 87 11.98 -3.82 -21.71
CA GLN A 87 11.39 -2.83 -22.60
C GLN A 87 12.47 -2.00 -23.33
N LYS A 88 13.51 -1.57 -22.62
CA LYS A 88 14.62 -0.82 -23.23
C LYS A 88 15.34 -1.66 -24.28
N ALA A 89 15.61 -2.94 -24.00
CA ALA A 89 16.24 -3.84 -24.96
C ALA A 89 15.35 -4.07 -26.21
N LYS A 90 14.02 -4.21 -26.04
CA LYS A 90 13.08 -4.33 -27.15
C LYS A 90 13.00 -3.06 -28.00
N MET A 91 13.05 -1.88 -27.37
CA MET A 91 13.08 -0.59 -28.08
C MET A 91 14.39 -0.40 -28.86
N GLU A 92 15.53 -0.72 -28.27
CA GLU A 92 16.85 -0.63 -28.94
C GLU A 92 16.98 -1.60 -30.12
N THR A 93 16.37 -2.80 -30.03
CA THR A 93 16.37 -3.77 -31.14
C THR A 93 15.45 -3.33 -32.28
N ALA A 94 14.30 -2.71 -31.96
CA ALA A 94 13.38 -2.18 -32.96
C ALA A 94 13.96 -0.95 -33.70
N GLU A 95 14.66 -0.05 -33.01
CA GLU A 95 15.35 1.08 -33.65
C GLU A 95 16.48 0.63 -34.59
N ALA A 96 17.18 -0.46 -34.24
CA ALA A 96 18.23 -1.04 -35.08
C ALA A 96 17.70 -1.76 -36.34
N GLU A 97 16.47 -2.28 -36.30
CA GLU A 97 15.80 -2.88 -37.46
C GLU A 97 15.16 -1.82 -38.38
N GLU A 98 14.83 -0.63 -37.88
CA GLU A 98 14.24 0.47 -38.68
C GLU A 98 15.29 1.34 -39.41
N THR A 99 16.59 1.19 -39.09
CA THR A 99 17.70 1.92 -39.74
C THR A 99 18.43 1.15 -40.85
N VAL A 100 17.97 -0.03 -41.23
CA VAL A 100 18.50 -0.86 -42.33
C VAL A 100 17.49 -0.96 -43.47
#